data_AF-A0A9W7BNU2-F1
#
_entry.id   AF-A0A9W7BNU2-F1
#
_cell.length_a   1.000
_cell.length_b   1.000
_cell.length_c   1.000
_cell.angle_alpha   90.00
_cell.angle_beta   90.00
_cell.angle_gamma   90.00
#
_symmetry.space_group_name_H-M   'P 1'
#
loop_
_entity.id
_entity.type
_entity.pdbx_description
1 polymer ?
#
loop_
_entity_poly.entity_id
_entity_poly.type
_entity_poly.pdbx_seq_one_letter_code
_entity_poly.pdbx_strand_id
1 'polypeptide(L)'
;MEKAKNLDEANEFFEETMEQIYSVLVESGLPDSSVESLKKMIEEESHMDALEATEEYTRCFPYMKTSSLIFLLTQGWEQLCTRNDYLKSKAEKKVTALVADSKTEPEVMDAAVAKREEAGRICTRGNLKLYKMRALKLVWEKKEAGDVEGGDEEDDGVEIQ
;
A
#
# COMPACT_ATOMS: atom_id res chain seq x y z
N MET A 1 0.94 -2.82 16.62
CA MET A 1 -0.23 -2.47 15.80
C MET A 1 -1.24 -3.60 15.96
N GLU A 2 -2.47 -3.28 16.36
CA GLU A 2 -3.53 -4.27 16.47
C GLU A 2 -3.87 -4.80 15.07
N LYS A 3 -4.00 -6.12 14.91
CA LYS A 3 -4.43 -6.70 13.63
C LYS A 3 -5.95 -6.61 13.56
N ALA A 4 -6.49 -6.13 12.45
CA ALA A 4 -7.91 -6.18 12.18
C ALA A 4 -8.43 -7.63 12.35
N LYS A 5 -9.59 -7.78 12.98
CA LYS A 5 -10.23 -9.08 13.25
C LYS A 5 -11.21 -9.45 12.15
N ASN A 6 -11.72 -8.46 11.42
CA ASN A 6 -12.70 -8.62 10.35
C ASN A 6 -12.49 -7.57 9.24
N LEU A 7 -13.30 -7.66 8.18
CA LEU A 7 -13.21 -6.78 7.01
C LEU A 7 -13.57 -5.32 7.34
N ASP A 8 -14.53 -5.10 8.24
CA ASP A 8 -15.01 -3.76 8.59
C ASP A 8 -13.94 -3.01 9.37
N GLU A 9 -13.32 -3.67 10.37
CA GLU A 9 -12.16 -3.13 11.10
C GLU A 9 -10.97 -2.84 10.15
N ALA A 10 -10.75 -3.71 9.15
CA ALA A 10 -9.67 -3.49 8.18
C ALA A 10 -9.94 -2.26 7.27
N ASN A 11 -11.21 -1.99 6.94
CA ASN A 11 -11.60 -0.78 6.21
C ASN A 11 -11.43 0.45 7.09
N GLU A 12 -11.92 0.41 8.33
CA GLU A 12 -11.81 1.52 9.28
C GLU A 12 -10.35 1.92 9.51
N PHE A 13 -9.47 0.96 9.81
CA PHE A 13 -8.04 1.25 9.97
C PHE A 13 -7.39 1.78 8.70
N PHE A 14 -7.83 1.32 7.52
CA PHE A 14 -7.31 1.84 6.25
C PHE A 14 -7.75 3.29 6.02
N GLU A 15 -9.02 3.61 6.25
CA GLU A 15 -9.58 4.97 6.14
C GLU A 15 -8.91 5.94 7.12
N GLU A 16 -8.76 5.54 8.39
CA GLU A 16 -8.03 6.33 9.39
C GLU A 16 -6.58 6.61 8.98
N THR A 17 -5.92 5.61 8.39
CA THR A 17 -4.55 5.78 7.88
C THR A 17 -4.50 6.75 6.70
N MET A 18 -5.49 6.67 5.79
CA MET A 18 -5.59 7.61 4.67
C MET A 18 -5.84 9.04 5.14
N GLU A 19 -6.65 9.27 6.17
CA GLU A 19 -6.85 10.61 6.74
C GLU A 19 -5.56 11.18 7.36
N GLN A 20 -4.75 10.33 8.00
CA GLN A 20 -3.43 10.73 8.49
C GLN A 20 -2.47 11.08 7.32
N ILE A 21 -2.49 10.29 6.26
CA ILE A 21 -1.73 10.57 5.03
C ILE A 21 -2.14 11.93 4.45
N TYR A 22 -3.45 12.20 4.31
CA TYR A 22 -3.94 13.47 3.79
C TYR A 22 -3.47 14.64 4.64
N SER A 23 -3.56 14.52 5.96
CA SER A 23 -3.10 15.54 6.89
C SER A 23 -1.61 15.86 6.68
N VAL A 24 -0.76 14.83 6.57
CA VAL A 24 0.68 15.00 6.31
C VAL A 24 0.96 15.63 4.95
N LEU A 25 0.19 15.25 3.91
CA LEU A 25 0.35 15.84 2.57
C LEU A 25 -0.01 17.33 2.55
N VAL A 26 -1.12 17.71 3.20
CA VAL A 26 -1.54 19.13 3.33
C VAL A 26 -0.53 19.92 4.14
N GLU A 27 -0.10 19.41 5.30
CA GLU A 27 0.94 20.05 6.14
C GLU A 27 2.26 20.22 5.39
N SER A 28 2.55 19.32 4.46
CA SER A 28 3.73 19.39 3.61
C SER A 28 3.56 20.33 2.43
N GLY A 29 2.40 20.99 2.26
CA GLY A 29 2.14 21.97 1.20
C GLY A 29 1.68 21.37 -0.13
N LEU A 30 1.17 20.13 -0.14
CA LEU A 30 0.48 19.60 -1.31
C LEU A 30 -0.84 20.37 -1.53
N PRO A 31 -1.19 20.76 -2.77
CA PRO A 31 -2.45 21.46 -3.03
C PRO A 31 -3.67 20.64 -2.62
N ASP A 32 -4.70 21.32 -2.09
CA ASP A 32 -5.96 20.68 -1.68
C ASP A 32 -6.60 19.87 -2.83
N SER A 33 -6.50 20.36 -4.07
CA SER A 33 -7.03 19.66 -5.26
C SER A 33 -6.35 18.31 -5.51
N SER A 34 -5.07 18.16 -5.17
CA SER A 34 -4.36 16.88 -5.25
C SER A 34 -4.85 15.91 -4.18
N VAL A 35 -5.18 16.41 -2.99
CA VAL A 35 -5.75 15.60 -1.90
C VAL A 35 -7.19 15.21 -2.19
N GLU A 36 -8.00 16.12 -2.74
CA GLU A 36 -9.35 15.82 -3.23
C GLU A 36 -9.36 14.71 -4.28
N SER A 37 -8.37 14.71 -5.19
CA SER A 37 -8.22 13.64 -6.17
C SER A 37 -7.94 12.28 -5.50
N LEU A 38 -7.15 12.24 -4.42
CA LEU A 38 -6.90 11.00 -3.68
C LEU A 38 -8.16 10.52 -2.95
N LYS A 39 -8.90 11.44 -2.30
CA LYS A 39 -10.16 11.13 -1.63
C LYS A 39 -11.17 10.52 -2.60
N LYS A 40 -11.29 11.09 -3.80
CA LYS A 40 -12.12 10.54 -4.87
C LYS A 40 -11.71 9.12 -5.27
N MET A 41 -10.40 8.83 -5.36
CA MET A 41 -9.94 7.47 -5.64
C MET A 41 -10.36 6.48 -4.54
N ILE A 42 -10.38 6.89 -3.28
CA ILE A 42 -10.87 6.05 -2.17
C ILE A 42 -12.37 5.81 -2.29
N GLU A 43 -13.16 6.85 -2.56
CA GLU A 43 -14.61 6.74 -2.78
C GLU A 43 -14.96 5.79 -3.95
N GLU A 44 -14.12 5.77 -4.99
CA GLU A 44 -14.25 4.89 -6.16
C GLU A 44 -13.62 3.48 -5.93
N GLU A 45 -13.32 3.11 -4.67
CA GLU A 45 -12.68 1.86 -4.26
C GLU A 45 -11.30 1.59 -4.93
N SER A 46 -10.67 2.61 -5.50
CA SER A 46 -9.37 2.56 -6.17
C SER A 46 -8.20 2.72 -5.18
N HIS A 47 -8.25 1.96 -4.09
CA HIS A 47 -7.37 2.12 -2.92
C HIS A 47 -5.88 1.94 -3.22
N MET A 48 -5.54 0.97 -4.08
CA MET A 48 -4.14 0.75 -4.46
C MET A 48 -3.60 1.95 -5.23
N ASP A 49 -4.39 2.48 -6.16
CA ASP A 49 -3.96 3.59 -7.01
C ASP A 49 -3.82 4.88 -6.19
N ALA A 50 -4.67 5.09 -5.18
CA ALA A 50 -4.51 6.18 -4.21
C ALA A 50 -3.20 6.10 -3.42
N LEU A 51 -2.83 4.92 -2.92
CA LEU A 51 -1.55 4.71 -2.23
C LEU A 51 -0.35 4.87 -3.17
N GLU A 52 -0.46 4.41 -4.43
CA GLU A 52 0.60 4.56 -5.43
C GLU A 52 0.79 6.03 -5.84
N ALA A 53 -0.29 6.79 -6.05
CA ALA A 53 -0.23 8.22 -6.31
C ALA A 53 0.39 8.98 -5.12
N THR A 54 0.05 8.57 -3.89
CA THR A 54 0.69 9.12 -2.68
C THR A 54 2.18 8.82 -2.64
N GLU A 55 2.60 7.61 -3.04
CA GLU A 55 4.01 7.24 -3.16
C GLU A 55 4.73 8.16 -4.15
N GLU A 56 4.10 8.55 -5.27
CA GLU A 56 4.71 9.46 -6.24
C GLU A 56 4.99 10.85 -5.69
N TYR A 57 4.12 11.38 -4.82
CA TYR A 57 4.35 12.66 -4.15
C TYR A 57 5.63 12.66 -3.30
N THR A 58 6.01 11.53 -2.69
CA THR A 58 7.27 11.44 -1.94
C THR A 58 8.51 11.68 -2.81
N ARG A 59 8.41 11.45 -4.13
CA ARG A 59 9.53 11.60 -5.08
C ARG A 59 9.56 12.98 -5.73
N CYS A 60 8.40 13.61 -5.89
CA CYS A 60 8.28 14.89 -6.59
C CYS A 60 8.53 16.11 -5.67
N PHE A 61 8.41 15.94 -4.35
CA PHE A 61 8.48 17.05 -3.40
C PHE A 61 9.63 16.88 -2.40
N PRO A 62 10.85 17.38 -2.71
CA PRO A 62 12.04 17.19 -1.88
C PRO A 62 11.98 17.89 -0.51
N TYR A 63 11.05 18.82 -0.33
CA TYR A 63 10.80 19.53 0.94
C TYR A 63 9.86 18.78 1.89
N MET A 64 9.19 17.72 1.42
CA MET A 64 8.27 16.93 2.22
C MET A 64 9.03 16.11 3.26
N LYS A 65 8.48 15.97 4.48
CA LYS A 65 9.03 15.05 5.50
C LYS A 65 8.83 13.60 5.06
N THR A 66 9.74 13.12 4.22
CA THR A 66 9.62 11.82 3.55
C THR A 66 9.50 10.67 4.53
N SER A 67 10.20 10.70 5.68
CA SER A 67 10.16 9.59 6.64
C SER A 67 8.76 9.37 7.21
N SER A 68 8.10 10.39 7.75
CA SER A 68 6.74 10.26 8.30
C SER A 68 5.74 9.71 7.26
N LEU A 69 5.82 10.18 6.02
CA LEU A 69 4.96 9.70 4.94
C LEU A 69 5.27 8.26 4.53
N ILE A 70 6.54 7.85 4.49
CA ILE A 70 6.92 6.45 4.21
C ILE A 70 6.38 5.50 5.28
N PHE A 71 6.40 5.91 6.56
CA PHE A 71 5.88 5.09 7.64
C PHE A 71 4.37 4.93 7.52
N LEU A 72 3.64 6.03 7.28
CA LEU A 72 2.19 5.99 7.06
C LEU A 72 1.80 5.21 5.81
N LEU A 73 2.51 5.39 4.69
CA LEU A 73 2.30 4.60 3.48
C LEU A 73 2.51 3.10 3.76
N THR A 74 3.54 2.74 4.54
CA THR A 74 3.76 1.34 4.93
C THR A 74 2.56 0.81 5.72
N GLN A 75 2.04 1.57 6.68
CA GLN A 75 0.83 1.21 7.42
C GLN A 75 -0.38 1.06 6.49
N GLY A 76 -0.59 1.99 5.57
CA GLY A 76 -1.68 1.95 4.60
C GLY A 76 -1.63 0.69 3.73
N TRP A 77 -0.44 0.31 3.26
CA TRP A 77 -0.23 -0.95 2.53
C TRP A 77 -0.46 -2.20 3.40
N GLU A 78 -0.09 -2.17 4.68
CA GLU A 78 -0.35 -3.28 5.61
C GLU A 78 -1.86 -3.50 5.83
N GLN A 79 -2.61 -2.42 6.03
CA GLN A 79 -4.06 -2.49 6.20
C GLN A 79 -4.76 -2.91 4.90
N LEU A 80 -4.34 -2.34 3.76
CA LEU A 80 -4.91 -2.71 2.46
C LEU A 80 -4.63 -4.19 2.11
N CYS A 81 -3.44 -4.70 2.39
CA CYS A 81 -3.14 -6.11 2.20
C CYS A 81 -4.02 -7.00 3.10
N THR A 82 -4.20 -6.61 4.37
CA THR A 82 -5.07 -7.32 5.31
C THR A 82 -6.51 -7.37 4.80
N ARG A 83 -7.06 -6.23 4.35
CA ARG A 83 -8.37 -6.14 3.70
C ARG A 83 -8.47 -7.07 2.48
N ASN A 84 -7.48 -7.04 1.61
CA ASN A 84 -7.49 -7.83 0.38
C ASN A 84 -7.41 -9.34 0.67
N ASP A 85 -6.68 -9.76 1.70
CA ASP A 85 -6.65 -11.15 2.15
C ASP A 85 -8.02 -11.64 2.65
N TYR A 86 -8.79 -10.79 3.34
CA TYR A 86 -10.18 -11.11 3.70
C TYR A 86 -11.07 -11.27 2.46
N LEU A 87 -10.94 -10.38 1.47
CA LEU A 87 -11.72 -10.43 0.23
C LEU A 87 -11.38 -11.67 -0.61
N LYS A 88 -10.09 -12.01 -0.70
CA LYS A 88 -9.60 -13.24 -1.35
C LYS A 88 -10.15 -14.48 -0.65
N SER A 89 -10.03 -14.56 0.67
CA SER A 89 -10.58 -15.66 1.46
C SER A 89 -12.09 -15.83 1.27
N LYS A 90 -12.83 -14.71 1.17
CA LYS A 90 -14.28 -14.72 0.89
C LYS A 90 -14.58 -15.23 -0.52
N ALA A 91 -13.80 -14.83 -1.52
CA ALA A 91 -13.94 -15.31 -2.90
C ALA A 91 -13.63 -16.81 -3.02
N GLU A 92 -12.57 -17.29 -2.36
CA GLU A 92 -12.22 -18.72 -2.29
C GLU A 92 -13.35 -19.54 -1.66
N LYS A 93 -13.87 -19.12 -0.51
CA LYS A 93 -15.01 -19.77 0.16
C LYS A 93 -16.26 -19.82 -0.75
N LYS A 94 -16.51 -18.75 -1.51
CA LYS A 94 -17.63 -18.70 -2.47
C LYS A 94 -17.47 -19.76 -3.55
N VAL A 95 -16.29 -19.87 -4.16
CA VAL A 95 -16.02 -20.91 -5.17
C VAL A 95 -16.19 -22.31 -4.57
N THR A 96 -15.63 -22.57 -3.38
CA THR A 96 -15.78 -23.87 -2.70
C THR A 96 -17.25 -24.21 -2.43
N ALA A 97 -18.07 -23.25 -2.00
CA ALA A 97 -19.49 -23.46 -1.77
C ALA A 97 -20.25 -23.78 -3.07
N LEU A 98 -19.94 -23.07 -4.16
CA LEU A 98 -20.55 -23.32 -5.47
C LEU A 98 -20.15 -24.68 -6.05
N VAL A 99 -18.90 -25.12 -5.84
CA VAL A 99 -18.43 -26.44 -6.30
C VAL A 99 -19.15 -27.57 -5.58
N ALA A 100 -19.51 -27.36 -4.30
CA ALA A 100 -20.29 -28.31 -3.53
C ALA A 100 -21.78 -28.36 -3.95
N ASP A 101 -22.29 -27.33 -4.62
CA ASP A 101 -23.66 -27.28 -5.11
C ASP A 101 -23.77 -27.80 -6.55
N SER A 102 -24.30 -29.04 -6.66
CA SER A 102 -24.56 -29.75 -7.92
C SER A 102 -25.51 -29.04 -8.90
N LYS A 103 -26.18 -27.95 -8.49
CA LYS A 103 -27.13 -27.19 -9.33
C LYS A 103 -26.62 -25.83 -9.77
N THR A 104 -25.36 -25.49 -9.45
CA THR A 104 -24.79 -24.20 -9.85
C THR A 104 -24.75 -24.07 -11.36
N GLU A 105 -25.30 -22.97 -11.87
CA GLU A 105 -25.21 -22.64 -13.29
C GLU A 105 -23.75 -22.35 -13.70
N PRO A 106 -23.29 -22.82 -14.89
CA PRO A 106 -21.91 -22.61 -15.33
C PRO A 106 -21.48 -21.14 -15.33
N GLU A 107 -22.34 -20.23 -15.77
CA GLU A 107 -22.04 -18.79 -15.81
C GLU A 107 -21.78 -18.20 -14.41
N VAL A 108 -22.51 -18.70 -13.39
CA VAL A 108 -22.32 -18.27 -11.99
C VAL A 108 -21.00 -18.80 -11.43
N MET A 109 -20.63 -20.03 -11.79
CA MET A 109 -19.34 -20.61 -11.43
C MET A 109 -18.19 -19.82 -12.08
N ASP A 110 -18.26 -19.57 -13.39
CA ASP A 110 -17.23 -18.85 -14.14
C ASP A 110 -17.01 -17.44 -13.58
N ALA A 111 -18.09 -16.71 -13.29
CA ALA A 111 -18.00 -15.39 -12.66
C ALA A 111 -17.36 -15.43 -11.27
N ALA A 112 -17.63 -16.48 -10.48
CA ALA A 112 -17.03 -16.64 -9.15
C ALA A 112 -15.53 -16.98 -9.24
N VAL A 113 -15.13 -17.84 -10.19
CA VAL A 113 -13.73 -18.18 -10.46
C VAL A 113 -12.97 -16.95 -10.93
N ALA A 114 -13.51 -16.18 -11.87
CA ALA A 114 -12.90 -14.93 -12.34
C ALA A 114 -12.69 -13.93 -11.18
N LYS A 115 -13.68 -13.80 -10.28
CA LYS A 115 -13.55 -12.94 -9.10
C LYS A 115 -12.49 -13.43 -8.11
N ARG A 116 -12.35 -14.74 -7.92
CA ARG A 116 -11.28 -15.34 -7.09
C ARG A 116 -9.91 -15.05 -7.67
N GLU A 117 -9.75 -15.21 -8.98
CA GLU A 117 -8.49 -14.93 -9.67
C GLU A 117 -8.12 -13.45 -9.59
N GLU A 118 -9.10 -12.57 -9.78
CA GLU A 118 -8.89 -11.13 -9.63
C GLU A 118 -8.46 -10.76 -8.20
N ALA A 119 -9.14 -11.28 -7.18
CA ALA A 119 -8.74 -11.07 -5.79
C ALA A 119 -7.31 -11.58 -5.52
N GLY A 120 -6.92 -12.69 -6.14
CA GLY A 120 -5.56 -13.23 -6.09
C GLY A 120 -4.51 -12.30 -6.72
N ARG A 121 -4.81 -11.72 -7.89
CA ARG A 121 -3.96 -10.72 -8.56
C ARG A 121 -3.78 -9.47 -7.71
N ILE A 122 -4.88 -8.94 -7.17
CA ILE A 122 -4.89 -7.76 -6.28
C ILE A 122 -4.02 -8.02 -5.03
N CYS A 123 -4.20 -9.15 -4.35
CA CYS A 123 -3.38 -9.51 -3.19
C CYS A 123 -1.89 -9.59 -3.55
N THR A 124 -1.56 -10.16 -4.72
CA THR A 124 -0.17 -10.29 -5.17
C THR A 124 0.45 -8.92 -5.41
N ARG A 125 -0.23 -8.01 -6.14
CA ARG A 125 0.23 -6.64 -6.37
C ARG A 125 0.43 -5.89 -5.05
N GLY A 126 -0.55 -5.96 -4.15
CA GLY A 126 -0.48 -5.32 -2.83
C GLY A 126 0.72 -5.80 -2.01
N ASN A 127 0.95 -7.12 -1.95
CA ASN A 127 2.09 -7.68 -1.22
C ASN A 127 3.45 -7.26 -1.79
N LEU A 128 3.58 -7.16 -3.12
CA LEU A 128 4.81 -6.66 -3.76
C LEU A 128 5.08 -5.20 -3.38
N LYS A 129 4.04 -4.36 -3.36
CA LYS A 129 4.14 -2.96 -2.93
C LYS A 129 4.48 -2.84 -1.45
N LEU A 130 3.82 -3.63 -0.60
CA LEU A 130 4.12 -3.68 0.82
C LEU A 130 5.56 -4.12 1.10
N TYR A 131 6.08 -5.12 0.37
CA TYR A 131 7.47 -5.54 0.50
C TYR A 131 8.44 -4.39 0.20
N LYS A 132 8.20 -3.66 -0.91
CA LYS A 132 9.00 -2.47 -1.27
C LYS A 132 8.94 -1.41 -0.19
N MET A 133 7.75 -1.13 0.36
CA MET A 133 7.56 -0.13 1.40
C MET A 133 8.25 -0.50 2.71
N ARG A 134 8.20 -1.77 3.12
CA ARG A 134 8.94 -2.26 4.28
C ARG A 134 10.45 -2.12 4.11
N ALA A 135 10.97 -2.43 2.93
CA ALA A 135 12.39 -2.23 2.63
C ALA A 135 12.77 -0.73 2.72
N LEU A 136 11.94 0.16 2.18
CA LEU A 136 12.18 1.59 2.24
C LEU A 136 12.07 2.14 3.67
N LYS A 137 11.11 1.65 4.46
CA LYS A 137 10.98 2.01 5.87
C LYS A 137 12.23 1.64 6.67
N LEU A 138 12.79 0.45 6.47
CA LEU A 138 14.04 0.02 7.12
C LEU A 138 15.23 0.94 6.79
N VAL A 139 15.32 1.42 5.55
CA VAL A 139 16.36 2.39 5.15
C VAL A 139 16.22 3.70 5.94
N TRP A 140 14.99 4.20 6.10
CA TRP A 140 14.72 5.42 6.86
C TRP A 140 14.92 5.23 8.37
N GLU A 141 14.51 4.09 8.93
CA GLU A 141 14.76 3.76 10.34
C GLU A 141 16.27 3.77 10.67
N LYS A 142 17.11 3.18 9.81
CA LYS A 142 18.58 3.24 9.95
C LYS A 142 19.14 4.66 9.84
N LYS A 143 18.63 5.44 8.88
CA LYS A 143 19.05 6.84 8.69
C LYS A 143 18.70 7.72 9.88
N GLU A 144 17.52 7.54 10.48
CA GLU A 144 17.10 8.27 11.67
C GLU A 144 17.84 7.82 12.94
N ALA A 145 18.23 6.54 13.01
CA ALA A 145 19.06 6.00 14.10
C ALA A 145 20.53 6.46 14.07
N GLY A 146 20.98 7.08 12.97
CA GLY A 146 22.37 7.51 12.80
C GLY A 146 23.32 6.40 12.32
N ASP A 147 22.80 5.23 11.96
CA ASP A 147 23.54 4.09 11.41
C ASP A 147 23.82 4.26 9.90
N VAL A 148 24.40 5.40 9.53
CA VAL A 148 25.00 5.56 8.21
C VAL A 148 26.44 5.07 8.35
N GLU A 149 26.69 3.81 7.98
CA GLU A 149 28.04 3.34 7.70
C GLU A 149 28.65 4.28 6.65
N GLY A 150 29.55 5.15 7.12
CA GLY A 150 30.50 5.86 6.28
C GLY A 150 31.67 4.94 5.91
N GLY A 151 32.19 5.15 4.71
CA GLY A 151 33.40 4.56 4.14
C GLY A 151 33.08 3.95 2.77
N ASP A 152 33.68 4.33 1.65
CA ASP A 152 34.90 5.06 1.28
C ASP A 152 34.71 5.48 -0.20
N GLU A 153 35.37 6.44 -0.86
CA GLU A 153 36.65 7.13 -0.68
C GLU A 153 36.63 8.36 -1.63
N GLU A 154 37.09 9.52 -1.17
CA GLU A 154 37.54 10.60 -2.07
C GLU A 154 38.86 10.14 -2.72
N ASP A 155 38.85 9.91 -4.03
CA ASP A 155 40.04 9.64 -4.84
C ASP A 155 40.83 10.94 -5.04
N ASP A 156 41.65 11.28 -4.05
CA ASP A 156 42.67 12.31 -4.13
C ASP A 156 43.86 11.82 -4.98
N GLY A 157 43.96 12.35 -6.19
CA GLY A 157 45.24 12.67 -6.83
C GLY A 157 45.98 11.54 -7.54
N VAL A 158 45.85 11.52 -8.88
CA VAL A 158 46.92 11.01 -9.75
C VAL A 158 47.60 12.21 -10.42
N GLU A 159 48.76 12.62 -9.89
CA GLU A 159 49.74 13.39 -10.65
C GLU A 159 50.27 12.52 -11.79
N ILE A 160 49.99 12.93 -13.03
CA ILE A 160 50.64 12.38 -14.21
C ILE A 160 51.95 13.16 -14.42
N GLN A 161 53.08 12.50 -14.16
CA GLN A 161 54.41 12.94 -14.62
C GLN A 161 54.60 12.66 -16.11
#